data_AF-A0A535YKE6-F1
#
_entry.id   AF-A0A535YKE6-F1
#
_cell.length_a   1.000
_cell.length_b   1.000
_cell.length_c   1.000
_cell.angle_alpha   90.00
_cell.angle_beta   90.00
_cell.angle_gamma   90.00
#
_symmetry.space_group_name_H-M   'P 1'
#
loop_
_entity.id
_entity.type
_entity.pdbx_description
1 polymer ?
#
loop_
_entity_poly.entity_id
_entity_poly.type
_entity_poly.pdbx_seq_one_letter_code
_entity_poly.pdbx_strand_id
1 'polypeptide(L)'
;MNINDVNLAVASKAMIIAFNVKTEADARRAAELQGVAIRDYNVIYTLVEDVEQMLTGMLEPRYQEVVHGHAEVRQVIKAGRKMVAGCMVIDGVVHRRDRVRLQRAGQQLWEGGIASLRRFK
;
A
#
# COMPACT_ATOMS: atom_id res chain seq x y z
N MET A 1 -10.43 -24.53 24.45
CA MET A 1 -9.02 -24.27 24.10
C MET A 1 -8.17 -24.61 25.31
N ASN A 2 -7.18 -25.47 25.13
CA ASN A 2 -6.34 -26.02 26.19
C ASN A 2 -4.89 -25.55 26.04
N ILE A 3 -4.00 -26.05 26.90
CA ILE A 3 -2.59 -25.64 26.92
C ILE A 3 -1.77 -26.14 25.71
N ASN A 4 -2.17 -27.26 25.09
CA ASN A 4 -1.46 -27.79 23.92
C ASN A 4 -1.67 -26.88 22.70
N ASP A 5 -2.87 -26.30 22.55
CA ASP A 5 -3.17 -25.30 21.52
C ASP A 5 -2.25 -24.07 21.65
N VAL A 6 -2.01 -23.64 22.89
CA VAL A 6 -1.10 -22.52 23.20
C VAL A 6 0.35 -22.87 22.85
N ASN A 7 0.82 -24.05 23.26
CA ASN A 7 2.18 -24.50 22.96
C ASN A 7 2.45 -24.58 21.45
N LEU A 8 1.47 -25.03 20.66
CA LEU A 8 1.55 -25.05 19.21
C LEU A 8 1.65 -23.64 18.61
N ALA A 9 0.86 -22.70 19.14
CA ALA A 9 0.89 -21.30 18.72
C ALA A 9 2.23 -20.63 19.04
N VAL A 10 2.82 -20.91 20.22
CA VAL A 10 4.18 -20.44 20.58
C VAL A 10 5.21 -20.94 19.58
N ALA A 11 5.23 -22.25 19.30
CA ALA A 11 6.19 -22.85 18.39
C ALA A 11 6.08 -22.28 16.96
N SER A 12 4.86 -21.97 16.54
CA SER A 12 4.56 -21.44 15.20
C SER A 12 4.61 -19.92 15.11
N LYS A 13 4.85 -19.20 16.22
CA LYS A 13 4.70 -17.74 16.33
C LYS A 13 3.35 -17.24 15.80
N ALA A 14 2.30 -18.00 16.07
CA ALA A 14 0.96 -17.73 15.61
C ALA A 14 0.10 -17.10 16.71
N MET A 15 -0.94 -16.39 16.31
CA MET A 15 -2.03 -16.00 17.21
C MET A 15 -3.13 -17.07 17.20
N ILE A 16 -3.96 -17.08 18.23
CA ILE A 16 -5.11 -17.99 18.34
C ILE A 16 -6.41 -17.21 18.15
N ILE A 17 -7.31 -17.76 17.33
CA ILE A 17 -8.67 -17.26 17.12
C ILE A 17 -9.64 -18.31 17.67
N ALA A 18 -10.44 -17.94 18.67
CA ALA A 18 -11.42 -18.81 19.30
C ALA A 18 -12.85 -18.38 18.90
N PHE A 19 -13.52 -19.18 18.06
CA PHE A 19 -14.90 -18.90 17.65
C PHE A 19 -15.88 -19.77 18.43
N ASN A 20 -16.71 -19.17 19.28
CA ASN A 20 -17.66 -19.88 20.16
C ASN A 20 -17.02 -20.98 21.05
N VAL A 21 -15.72 -20.85 21.33
CA VAL A 21 -14.97 -21.79 22.17
C VAL A 21 -14.58 -21.09 23.46
N LYS A 22 -14.83 -21.74 24.60
CA LYS A 22 -14.29 -21.27 25.88
C LYS A 22 -12.81 -21.62 26.02
N THR A 23 -12.06 -20.65 26.50
CA THR A 23 -10.65 -20.80 26.86
C THR A 23 -10.53 -21.23 28.31
N GLU A 24 -9.80 -22.31 28.56
CA GLU A 24 -9.49 -22.76 29.92
C GLU A 24 -8.59 -21.75 30.64
N ALA A 25 -8.76 -21.60 31.96
CA ALA A 25 -8.00 -20.61 32.74
C ALA A 25 -6.48 -20.83 32.65
N ASP A 26 -6.05 -22.10 32.62
CA ASP A 26 -4.64 -22.47 32.52
C ASP A 26 -4.05 -22.11 31.15
N ALA A 27 -4.82 -22.30 30.08
CA ALA A 27 -4.43 -21.92 28.73
C ALA A 27 -4.32 -20.40 28.58
N ARG A 28 -5.24 -19.63 29.15
CA ARG A 28 -5.17 -18.15 29.13
C ARG A 28 -3.93 -17.64 29.86
N ARG A 29 -3.63 -18.18 31.05
CA ARG A 29 -2.42 -17.83 31.81
C ARG A 29 -1.14 -18.18 31.04
N ALA A 30 -1.11 -19.37 30.42
CA ALA A 30 0.03 -19.79 29.62
C ALA A 30 0.24 -18.88 28.40
N ALA A 31 -0.84 -18.47 27.73
CA ALA A 31 -0.77 -17.59 26.58
C ALA A 31 -0.27 -16.18 26.96
N GLU A 32 -0.75 -15.61 28.07
CA GLU A 32 -0.25 -14.32 28.59
C GLU A 32 1.25 -14.39 28.92
N LEU A 33 1.69 -15.47 29.56
CA LEU A 33 3.09 -15.65 29.97
C LEU A 33 4.02 -15.87 28.76
N GLN A 34 3.54 -16.52 27.71
CA GLN A 34 4.30 -16.80 26.48
C GLN A 34 4.11 -15.75 25.39
N GLY A 35 3.32 -14.70 25.64
CA GLY A 35 3.05 -13.63 24.67
C GLY A 35 2.20 -14.07 23.46
N VAL A 36 1.39 -15.12 23.60
CA VAL A 36 0.46 -15.57 22.55
C VAL A 36 -0.84 -14.77 22.65
N ALA A 37 -1.20 -14.06 21.58
CA ALA A 37 -2.47 -13.36 21.49
C ALA A 37 -3.62 -14.34 21.24
N ILE A 38 -4.67 -14.26 22.07
CA ILE A 38 -5.93 -15.00 21.88
C ILE A 38 -7.04 -13.98 21.62
N ARG A 39 -7.78 -14.14 20.53
CA ARG A 39 -9.00 -13.36 20.25
C ARG A 39 -10.23 -14.27 20.28
N ASP A 40 -11.17 -13.92 21.15
CA ASP A 40 -12.45 -14.61 21.26
C ASP A 40 -13.48 -13.92 20.35
N TYR A 41 -14.19 -14.71 19.54
CA TYR A 41 -15.28 -14.25 18.67
C TYR A 41 -16.53 -15.08 18.91
N ASN A 42 -17.68 -14.42 18.85
CA ASN A 42 -19.01 -15.04 18.88
C ASN A 42 -19.84 -14.74 17.63
N VAL A 43 -19.38 -13.81 16.78
CA VAL A 43 -20.01 -13.43 15.50
C VAL A 43 -19.02 -13.68 14.37
N ILE A 44 -19.41 -14.53 13.40
CA ILE A 44 -18.48 -14.98 12.35
C ILE A 44 -18.09 -13.85 11.39
N TYR A 45 -19.00 -12.90 11.13
CA TYR A 45 -18.70 -11.76 10.25
C TYR A 45 -17.62 -10.85 10.82
N THR A 46 -17.67 -10.57 12.13
CA THR A 46 -16.63 -9.79 12.82
C THR A 46 -15.28 -10.49 12.79
N LEU A 47 -15.25 -11.81 12.92
CA LEU A 47 -14.01 -12.59 12.79
C LEU A 47 -13.41 -12.44 11.39
N VAL A 48 -14.22 -12.63 10.34
CA VAL A 48 -13.76 -12.55 8.95
C VAL A 48 -13.23 -11.15 8.65
N GLU A 49 -13.98 -10.11 9.04
CA GLU A 49 -13.59 -8.72 8.86
C GLU A 49 -12.29 -8.38 9.59
N ASP A 50 -12.14 -8.79 10.86
CA ASP A 50 -10.92 -8.56 11.63
C ASP A 50 -9.71 -9.29 11.00
N VAL A 51 -9.89 -10.52 10.52
CA VAL A 51 -8.82 -11.28 9.84
C VAL A 51 -8.39 -10.57 8.55
N GLU A 52 -9.35 -10.09 7.75
CA GLU A 52 -9.06 -9.28 6.56
C GLU A 52 -8.32 -7.99 6.92
N GLN A 53 -8.75 -7.28 7.97
CA GLN A 53 -8.09 -6.07 8.45
C GLN A 53 -6.67 -6.33 8.96
N MET A 54 -6.44 -7.47 9.64
CA MET A 54 -5.12 -7.85 10.10
C MET A 54 -4.17 -8.18 8.94
N LEU A 55 -4.66 -8.88 7.93
CA LEU A 55 -3.89 -9.18 6.72
C LEU A 55 -3.61 -7.91 5.91
N THR A 56 -4.58 -7.01 5.79
CA THR A 56 -4.43 -5.72 5.08
C THR A 56 -3.56 -4.72 5.84
N GLY A 57 -3.58 -4.73 7.17
CA GLY A 57 -2.68 -3.94 8.01
C GLY A 57 -1.23 -4.41 7.99
N MET A 58 -0.98 -5.67 7.60
CA MET A 58 0.36 -6.24 7.36
C MET A 58 0.82 -6.15 5.90
N LEU A 59 -0.08 -5.81 4.97
CA LEU A 59 0.27 -5.62 3.57
C LEU A 59 0.87 -4.22 3.40
N GLU A 60 2.16 -4.16 3.05
CA GLU A 60 2.78 -2.91 2.59
C GLU A 60 1.89 -2.29 1.52
N PRO A 61 1.54 -0.99 1.62
CA PRO A 61 0.66 -0.36 0.63
C PRO A 61 1.28 -0.52 -0.75
N ARG A 62 0.63 -1.30 -1.61
CA ARG A 62 1.00 -1.39 -3.02
C ARG A 62 0.64 -0.05 -3.66
N TYR A 63 1.61 0.85 -3.75
CA TYR A 63 1.51 2.03 -4.59
C TYR A 63 1.43 1.57 -6.04
N GLN A 64 0.22 1.56 -6.60
CA GLN A 64 0.04 1.36 -8.03
C GLN A 64 0.36 2.70 -8.70
N GLU A 65 1.49 2.79 -9.42
CA GLU A 65 1.73 3.91 -10.32
C GLU A 65 0.71 3.83 -11.46
N VAL A 66 -0.34 4.65 -11.37
CA VAL A 66 -1.30 4.81 -12.45
C VAL A 66 -0.75 5.86 -13.40
N VAL A 67 -0.45 5.45 -14.63
CA VAL A 67 -0.04 6.39 -15.68
C VAL A 67 -1.27 7.20 -16.10
N HIS A 68 -1.27 8.50 -15.84
CA HIS A 68 -2.38 9.38 -16.20
C HIS A 68 -2.42 9.70 -17.70
N GLY A 69 -1.27 9.67 -18.39
CA GLY A 69 -1.15 9.89 -19.82
C GLY A 69 0.30 10.08 -20.26
N HIS A 70 0.50 10.21 -21.58
CA HIS A 70 1.82 10.47 -22.15
C HIS A 70 1.80 11.76 -22.97
N ALA A 71 2.94 12.44 -23.01
CA ALA A 71 3.14 13.65 -23.78
C ALA A 71 4.49 13.62 -24.50
N GLU A 72 4.49 14.07 -25.74
CA GLU A 72 5.68 14.15 -26.58
C GLU A 72 6.20 15.59 -26.61
N VAL A 73 7.50 15.77 -26.33
CA VAL A 73 8.16 17.07 -26.38
C VAL A 73 8.46 17.42 -27.84
N ARG A 74 7.82 18.47 -28.36
CA ARG A 74 8.00 18.92 -29.76
C ARG A 74 8.92 20.13 -29.89
N GLN A 75 8.97 20.97 -28.86
CA GLN A 75 9.80 22.16 -28.86
C GLN A 75 10.33 22.44 -27.45
N VAL A 76 11.53 22.99 -27.35
CA VAL A 76 12.06 23.53 -26.10
C VAL A 76 12.18 25.03 -26.24
N ILE A 77 11.48 25.76 -25.38
CA ILE A 77 11.37 27.22 -25.40
C ILE A 77 12.16 27.77 -24.22
N LYS A 78 13.04 28.74 -24.49
CA LYS A 78 13.79 29.45 -23.45
C LYS A 78 12.99 30.65 -22.96
N ALA A 79 12.48 30.61 -21.73
CA ALA A 79 11.76 31.70 -21.09
C ALA A 79 12.64 32.32 -19.99
N GLY A 80 13.47 33.29 -20.39
CA GLY A 80 14.45 33.91 -19.51
C GLY A 80 15.53 32.92 -19.07
N ARG A 81 15.63 32.66 -17.76
CA ARG A 81 16.55 31.67 -17.17
C ARG A 81 15.95 30.25 -17.08
N LYS A 82 14.67 30.07 -17.41
CA LYS A 82 13.99 28.76 -17.35
C LYS A 82 13.82 28.18 -18.75
N MET A 83 13.87 26.85 -18.84
CA MET A 83 13.54 26.10 -20.06
C MET A 83 12.12 25.54 -19.90
N VAL A 84 11.31 25.68 -20.93
CA VAL A 84 9.93 25.19 -20.97
C VAL A 84 9.81 24.19 -22.11
N ALA A 85 9.32 22.98 -21.81
CA ALA A 85 9.01 21.99 -22.82
C ALA A 85 7.62 22.27 -23.41
N GLY A 86 7.56 22.55 -24.71
CA GLY A 86 6.34 22.54 -25.50
C GLY A 86 5.97 21.10 -25.83
N CYS A 87 5.03 20.56 -25.07
CA CYS A 87 4.59 19.17 -25.21
C CYS A 87 3.22 19.07 -25.87
N MET A 88 3.00 17.99 -26.62
CA MET A 88 1.69 17.57 -27.07
C MET A 88 1.29 16.31 -26.33
N VAL A 89 0.12 16.31 -25.68
CA VAL A 89 -0.43 15.10 -25.04
C VAL A 89 -0.88 14.14 -26.14
N ILE A 90 -0.33 12.94 -26.14
CA ILE A 90 -0.63 11.90 -27.13
C ILE A 90 -1.74 10.96 -26.64
N ASP A 91 -1.80 10.73 -25.33
CA ASP A 91 -2.86 9.97 -24.69
C ASP A 91 -3.05 10.42 -23.24
N GLY A 92 -4.25 10.14 -22.71
CA GLY A 92 -4.60 10.42 -21.34
C GLY A 92 -4.68 11.91 -21.01
N VAL A 93 -4.40 12.23 -19.76
CA VAL A 93 -4.53 13.58 -19.20
C VAL A 93 -3.31 13.90 -18.35
N VAL A 94 -2.82 15.13 -18.44
CA VAL A 94 -1.70 15.60 -17.62
C VAL A 94 -2.19 16.64 -16.62
N HIS A 95 -2.10 16.32 -15.33
CA HIS A 95 -2.44 17.24 -14.24
C HIS A 95 -1.18 17.86 -13.65
N ARG A 96 -1.30 19.09 -13.13
CA ARG A 96 -0.16 19.83 -12.55
C ARG A 96 0.51 19.10 -11.36
N ARG A 97 -0.24 18.26 -10.63
CA ARG A 97 0.26 17.53 -9.46
C ARG A 97 0.88 16.17 -9.84
N ASP A 98 0.87 15.81 -11.11
CA ASP A 98 1.43 14.54 -11.55
C ASP A 98 2.95 14.53 -11.43
N ARG A 99 3.48 13.36 -11.12
CA ARG A 99 4.92 13.07 -11.25
C ARG A 99 5.18 12.63 -12.68
N VAL A 100 6.20 13.19 -13.30
CA VAL A 100 6.54 12.93 -14.70
C VAL A 100 7.91 12.27 -14.79
N ARG A 101 8.04 11.40 -15.79
CA ARG A 101 9.28 10.72 -16.15
C ARG A 101 9.65 11.11 -17.56
N LEU A 102 10.79 11.78 -17.73
CA LEU A 102 11.29 12.19 -19.03
C LEU A 102 12.19 11.09 -19.59
N GLN A 103 11.83 10.60 -20.78
CA GLN A 103 12.59 9.58 -21.49
C GLN A 103 13.04 10.09 -22.87
N ARG A 104 14.21 9.66 -23.34
CA ARG A 104 14.69 9.83 -24.72
C ARG A 104 15.27 8.51 -25.19
N ALA A 105 14.81 8.02 -26.33
CA ALA A 105 15.23 6.72 -26.89
C ALA A 105 15.12 5.55 -25.88
N GLY A 106 14.06 5.55 -25.06
CA GLY A 106 13.82 4.51 -24.05
C GLY A 106 14.63 4.66 -22.76
N GLN A 107 15.58 5.59 -22.67
CA GLN A 107 16.33 5.85 -21.46
C GLN A 107 15.68 6.97 -20.64
N GLN A 108 15.45 6.74 -19.34
CA GLN A 108 15.02 7.76 -18.39
C GLN A 108 16.15 8.74 -18.12
N LEU A 109 15.93 10.02 -18.43
CA LEU A 109 16.88 11.10 -18.13
C LEU A 109 16.54 11.86 -16.86
N TRP A 110 15.25 11.93 -16.53
CA TRP A 110 14.80 12.73 -15.40
C TRP A 110 13.45 12.24 -14.86
N GLU A 111 13.24 12.43 -13.57
CA GLU A 111 11.98 12.18 -12.89
C GLU A 111 11.74 13.29 -11.86
N GLY A 112 10.49 13.75 -11.77
CA GLY A 112 10.11 14.75 -10.77
C GLY A 112 8.71 15.31 -10.97
N GLY A 113 8.37 16.34 -10.21
CA GLY A 113 7.07 17.02 -10.29
C GLY A 113 7.04 18.13 -11.33
N ILE A 114 5.84 18.49 -11.79
CA ILE A 114 5.63 19.60 -12.72
C ILE A 114 5.63 20.95 -11.97
N ALA A 115 6.66 21.78 -12.20
CA ALA A 115 6.73 23.11 -11.58
C ALA A 115 5.61 24.06 -12.06
N SER A 116 5.33 24.05 -13.36
CA SER A 116 4.27 24.86 -13.98
C SER A 116 3.70 24.17 -15.20
N LEU A 117 2.38 24.14 -15.31
CA LEU A 117 1.65 23.66 -16.49
C LEU A 117 0.84 24.82 -17.07
N ARG A 118 1.00 25.11 -18.36
CA ARG A 118 0.26 26.16 -19.07
C ARG A 118 -0.18 25.63 -20.43
N ARG A 119 -1.42 25.92 -20.80
CA ARG A 119 -1.95 25.67 -22.14
C ARG A 119 -1.83 26.95 -22.96
N PHE A 120 -1.26 26.86 -24.16
CA PHE A 120 -1.36 27.93 -25.15
C PHE A 120 -2.82 28.07 -25.61
N LYS A 121 -3.33 29.29 -25.68
CA LYS A 121 -4.51 29.63 -26.49
C LYS A 121 -4.02 30.28 -27.77
#